data_AF-A0A1I6YER5-F1
#
_entry.id   AF-A0A1I6YER5-F1
#
_cell.length_a   1.000
_cell.length_b   1.000
_cell.length_c   1.000
_cell.angle_alpha   90.00
_cell.angle_beta   90.00
_cell.angle_gamma   90.00
#
_symmetry.space_group_name_H-M   'P 1'
#
loop_
_entity.id
_entity.type
_entity.pdbx_description
1 polymer ?
#
loop_
_entity_poly.entity_id
_entity_poly.type
_entity_poly.pdbx_seq_one_letter_code
_entity_poly.pdbx_strand_id
1 'polypeptide(L)'
;MGIIAALFWYKNKRKYGVGVYISLPSKNDKTREKYPPLSIRKTMDRSHRDWFIYGPDKLTNSEIERANWVIDTIGYRIEEAKTKNQEDHPLFFYIHSRLPEAFAVGQKAAILWDRDVYPEENYDSSWYALDIDFRVRSFARYNRSERIYELNLREIFNGYSSELNSDPGYRWFDNIDLKEIRSYRDLAPLKRSQLAVILHIEHVEGSSRAFRDSAALASAGVANNGYLVTGEDECDEAVFFSVGAKQFFQKLQNGEAESIVRNILHTCQKYSARVYGRQDNPVRLLTNAPSVFAFAAGAYFPMNSKLIRYSQDRDGPEYTESSDLIAIIDGDDVGAQTESSLLSRDLETAVEWSNKADKSLRNIVQKVIEVSGVYLVSSGGDSAIFALPKSALPVFLETLEYLREETGFRVSCGYGADSREAFVSLRIAKNSGKNVSIGA
;
A
#
# COMPACT_ATOMS: atom_id res chain seq x y z
N MET A 1 8.82 -3.78 30.48
CA MET A 1 8.28 -2.39 30.47
C MET A 1 8.13 -1.87 29.04
N GLY A 2 9.00 -2.25 28.10
CA GLY A 2 8.96 -1.73 26.73
C GLY A 2 7.76 -2.20 25.91
N ILE A 3 7.21 -3.40 26.14
CA ILE A 3 5.97 -3.83 25.44
C ILE A 3 4.78 -2.97 25.86
N ILE A 4 4.68 -2.64 27.15
CA ILE A 4 3.63 -1.75 27.65
C ILE A 4 3.79 -0.38 26.98
N ALA A 5 5.02 0.16 26.89
CA ALA A 5 5.29 1.40 26.16
C ALA A 5 4.94 1.30 24.66
N ALA A 6 5.29 0.20 24.00
CA ALA A 6 4.97 -0.05 22.60
C ALA A 6 3.45 -0.15 22.39
N LEU A 7 2.72 -0.87 23.26
CA LEU A 7 1.27 -0.97 23.24
C LEU A 7 0.59 0.36 23.58
N PHE A 8 1.15 1.17 24.48
CA PHE A 8 0.64 2.51 24.79
C PHE A 8 0.85 3.46 23.61
N TRP A 9 2.04 3.48 23.02
CA TRP A 9 2.32 4.29 21.84
C TRP A 9 1.44 3.86 20.65
N TYR A 10 1.28 2.55 20.48
CA TYR A 10 0.37 1.94 19.51
C TYR A 10 -1.10 2.35 19.79
N LYS A 11 -1.59 2.19 21.03
CA LYS A 11 -2.95 2.55 21.46
C LYS A 11 -3.22 4.04 21.30
N ASN A 12 -2.20 4.88 21.51
CA ASN A 12 -2.28 6.33 21.33
C ASN A 12 -2.27 6.73 19.85
N LYS A 13 -2.24 5.78 18.92
CA LYS A 13 -2.39 5.97 17.46
C LYS A 13 -1.69 7.23 16.98
N ARG A 14 -0.39 7.38 17.28
CA ARG A 14 0.39 8.41 16.60
C ARG A 14 0.31 8.09 15.11
N LYS A 15 -0.47 8.88 14.37
CA LYS A 15 -0.76 8.67 12.94
C LYS A 15 0.51 8.74 12.07
N TYR A 16 1.59 9.27 12.63
CA TYR A 16 2.86 9.56 11.98
C TYR A 16 3.99 9.11 12.92
N GLY A 17 5.10 8.66 12.34
CA GLY A 17 6.30 8.23 13.07
C GLY A 17 6.71 6.80 12.75
N VAL A 18 7.89 6.42 13.25
CA VAL A 18 8.35 5.02 13.26
C VAL A 18 8.68 4.63 14.69
N GLY A 19 8.16 3.48 15.13
CA GLY A 19 8.50 2.87 16.40
C GLY A 19 9.27 1.58 16.16
N VAL A 20 10.36 1.40 16.90
CA VAL A 20 11.16 0.17 16.86
C VAL A 20 11.25 -0.38 18.27
N TYR A 21 10.92 -1.67 18.39
CA TYR A 21 11.16 -2.42 19.58
C TYR A 21 12.16 -3.54 19.31
N ILE A 22 13.19 -3.64 20.14
CA ILE A 22 14.24 -4.65 20.05
C ILE A 22 14.20 -5.48 21.32
N SER A 23 14.05 -6.80 21.15
CA SER A 23 14.12 -7.76 22.25
C SER A 23 15.43 -8.54 22.16
N LEU A 24 16.24 -8.45 23.22
CA LEU A 24 17.43 -9.27 23.42
C LEU A 24 17.13 -10.29 24.52
N PRO A 25 17.25 -11.60 24.26
CA PRO A 25 17.10 -12.60 25.32
C PRO A 25 18.25 -12.51 26.32
N SER A 26 18.00 -12.93 27.55
CA SER A 26 18.96 -12.86 28.66
C SER A 26 19.62 -14.21 28.90
N LYS A 27 20.93 -14.21 29.22
CA LYS A 27 21.73 -15.42 29.53
C LYS A 27 21.13 -16.31 30.62
N ASN A 28 20.21 -15.80 31.44
CA ASN A 28 19.59 -16.56 32.53
C ASN A 28 18.33 -17.33 32.10
N ASP A 29 17.88 -17.20 30.86
CA ASP A 29 16.67 -17.86 30.36
C ASP A 29 16.98 -19.28 29.87
N LYS A 30 17.16 -20.20 30.84
CA LYS A 30 17.46 -21.63 30.56
C LYS A 30 16.26 -22.39 29.98
N THR A 31 15.08 -21.77 29.92
CA THR A 31 13.92 -22.33 29.26
C THR A 31 14.01 -22.06 27.76
N ARG A 32 14.65 -22.98 27.03
CA ARG A 32 14.52 -23.08 25.58
C ARG A 32 13.03 -23.00 25.23
N GLU A 33 12.57 -21.88 24.68
CA GLU A 33 11.23 -21.76 24.12
C GLU A 33 11.06 -22.82 23.03
N LYS A 34 10.46 -23.96 23.39
CA LYS A 34 10.23 -25.06 22.44
C LYS A 34 9.13 -24.73 21.42
N TYR A 35 8.39 -23.62 21.60
CA TYR A 35 7.25 -23.25 20.74
C TYR A 35 6.94 -21.74 20.76
N PRO A 36 7.42 -20.93 19.80
CA PRO A 36 6.66 -19.77 19.32
C PRO A 36 5.68 -20.26 18.20
N PRO A 37 4.40 -19.82 18.10
CA PRO A 37 3.92 -18.45 18.33
C PRO A 37 2.51 -18.32 18.99
N LEU A 38 2.16 -19.11 20.02
CA LEU A 38 0.87 -18.94 20.73
C LEU A 38 0.93 -17.98 21.94
N SER A 39 2.12 -17.53 22.33
CA SER A 39 2.41 -16.93 23.63
C SER A 39 2.81 -15.44 23.63
N ILE A 40 2.58 -14.66 22.57
CA ILE A 40 2.67 -13.19 22.72
C ILE A 40 1.65 -12.68 23.78
N ARG A 41 0.63 -13.49 24.12
CA ARG A 41 -0.27 -13.27 25.26
C ARG A 41 0.12 -13.95 26.57
N LYS A 42 1.11 -14.85 26.60
CA LYS A 42 1.49 -15.58 27.82
C LYS A 42 3.00 -15.54 28.01
N THR A 43 3.40 -14.55 28.82
CA THR A 43 4.67 -14.44 29.55
C THR A 43 5.94 -14.21 28.72
N MET A 44 6.08 -13.00 28.19
CA MET A 44 7.38 -12.31 28.25
C MET A 44 7.60 -11.94 29.73
N ASP A 45 8.51 -12.63 30.41
CA ASP A 45 8.75 -12.44 31.84
C ASP A 45 9.81 -11.35 32.11
N ARG A 46 10.16 -11.14 33.38
CA ARG A 46 11.14 -10.12 33.82
C ARG A 46 12.56 -10.33 33.28
N SER A 47 12.84 -11.42 32.56
CA SER A 47 14.17 -11.74 32.06
C SER A 47 14.52 -11.02 30.75
N HIS A 48 13.56 -10.45 30.03
CA HIS A 48 13.80 -9.77 28.76
C HIS A 48 14.21 -8.29 28.96
N ARG A 49 15.28 -7.83 28.28
CA ARG A 49 15.61 -6.41 28.20
C ARG A 49 14.86 -5.78 27.04
N ASP A 50 13.75 -5.13 27.40
CA ASP A 50 12.81 -4.50 26.48
C ASP A 50 13.25 -3.07 26.13
N TRP A 51 13.49 -2.78 24.85
CA TRP A 51 13.76 -1.41 24.39
C TRP A 51 12.69 -0.97 23.41
N PHE A 52 11.84 -0.03 23.80
CA PHE A 52 10.97 0.69 22.88
C PHE A 52 11.49 2.10 22.72
N ILE A 53 11.81 2.50 21.49
CA ILE A 53 12.20 3.87 21.18
C ILE A 53 11.25 4.38 20.09
N TYR A 54 10.65 5.54 20.35
CA TYR A 54 9.83 6.24 19.36
C TYR A 54 10.72 7.18 18.57
N GLY A 55 10.60 7.13 17.25
CA GLY A 55 11.30 8.01 16.34
C GLY A 55 10.67 9.40 16.29
N PRO A 56 11.28 10.33 15.52
CA PRO A 56 10.72 11.67 15.34
C PRO A 56 9.31 11.60 14.74
N ASP A 57 8.33 12.13 15.49
CA ASP A 57 6.90 12.18 15.08
C ASP A 57 6.58 13.34 14.12
N LYS A 58 7.51 14.29 13.93
CA LYS A 58 7.22 15.52 13.19
C LYS A 58 7.14 15.25 11.68
N LEU A 59 6.09 15.79 11.07
CA LEU A 59 5.84 15.84 9.61
C LEU A 59 6.98 16.50 8.81
N THR A 60 7.94 17.14 9.47
CA THR A 60 9.06 17.84 8.84
C THR A 60 10.13 16.91 8.27
N ASN A 61 10.16 15.65 8.72
CA ASN A 61 11.25 14.76 8.37
C ASN A 61 10.86 13.85 7.19
N SER A 62 11.79 13.59 6.28
CA SER A 62 11.56 12.68 5.16
C SER A 62 11.42 11.22 5.64
N GLU A 63 10.84 10.34 4.82
CA GLU A 63 10.81 8.88 5.09
C GLU A 63 12.21 8.33 5.32
N ILE A 64 13.18 8.85 4.56
CA ILE A 64 14.59 8.46 4.60
C ILE A 64 15.20 8.84 5.95
N GLU A 65 14.91 10.02 6.48
CA GLU A 65 15.42 10.43 7.80
C GLU A 65 14.86 9.56 8.92
N ARG A 66 13.56 9.23 8.86
CA ARG A 66 12.95 8.29 9.81
C ARG A 66 13.57 6.90 9.70
N ALA A 67 13.81 6.43 8.47
CA ALA A 67 14.47 5.14 8.23
C ALA A 67 15.91 5.12 8.76
N ASN A 68 16.70 6.18 8.52
CA ASN A 68 18.07 6.30 9.06
C ASN A 68 18.05 6.25 10.59
N TRP A 69 17.15 6.99 11.23
CA TRP A 69 17.02 6.97 12.70
C TRP A 69 16.73 5.57 13.27
N VAL A 70 15.85 4.81 12.60
CA VAL A 70 15.57 3.41 12.96
C VAL A 70 16.83 2.57 12.85
N ILE A 71 17.60 2.77 11.79
CA ILE A 71 18.77 1.94 11.47
C ILE A 71 19.94 2.24 12.40
N ASP A 72 20.16 3.51 12.73
CA ASP A 72 21.12 3.91 13.75
C ASP A 72 20.77 3.27 15.10
N THR A 73 19.47 3.22 15.42
CA THR A 73 18.97 2.54 16.62
C THR A 73 19.21 1.03 16.58
N ILE A 74 18.94 0.39 15.43
CA ILE A 74 19.18 -1.05 15.24
C ILE A 74 20.68 -1.35 15.35
N GLY A 75 21.53 -0.61 14.64
CA GLY A 75 22.99 -0.77 14.64
C GLY A 75 23.58 -0.62 16.04
N TYR A 76 23.20 0.43 16.79
CA TYR A 76 23.63 0.61 18.17
C TYR A 76 23.31 -0.60 19.06
N ARG A 77 22.14 -1.23 18.86
CA ARG A 77 21.73 -2.40 19.66
C ARG A 77 22.37 -3.70 19.22
N ILE A 78 22.66 -3.86 17.94
CA ILE A 78 23.44 -4.98 17.44
C ILE A 78 24.84 -4.95 18.07
N GLU A 79 25.51 -3.79 18.07
CA GLU A 79 26.83 -3.62 18.70
C GLU A 79 26.80 -3.87 20.22
N GLU A 80 25.73 -3.43 20.90
CA GLU A 80 25.53 -3.73 22.32
C GLU A 80 25.36 -5.25 22.58
N ALA A 81 24.69 -5.97 21.67
CA ALA A 81 24.48 -7.42 21.76
C ALA A 81 25.78 -8.20 21.50
N LYS A 82 26.55 -7.81 20.46
CA LYS A 82 27.88 -8.35 20.15
C LYS A 82 28.81 -8.24 21.36
N THR A 83 28.90 -7.04 21.95
CA THR A 83 29.73 -6.77 23.15
C THR A 83 29.40 -7.67 24.36
N LYS A 84 28.18 -8.22 24.43
CA LYS A 84 27.72 -9.06 25.55
C LYS A 84 27.76 -10.56 25.27
N ASN A 85 28.30 -10.99 24.12
CA ASN A 85 28.30 -12.36 23.61
C ASN A 85 26.88 -12.95 23.62
N GLN A 86 25.94 -12.30 22.94
CA GLN A 86 24.55 -12.75 22.78
C GLN A 86 24.20 -13.09 21.31
N GLU A 87 25.20 -13.41 20.50
CA GLU A 87 25.07 -13.55 19.03
C GLU A 87 24.21 -14.75 18.61
N ASP A 88 24.13 -15.80 19.43
CA ASP A 88 23.37 -17.02 19.12
C ASP A 88 21.84 -16.86 19.23
N HIS A 89 21.36 -15.66 19.53
CA HIS A 89 19.97 -15.43 19.86
C HIS A 89 19.24 -14.60 18.80
N PRO A 90 17.98 -14.94 18.48
CA PRO A 90 17.21 -14.19 17.50
C PRO A 90 16.96 -12.75 17.95
N LEU A 91 17.15 -11.81 17.01
CA LEU A 91 16.82 -10.41 17.20
C LEU A 91 15.41 -10.17 16.65
N PHE A 92 14.49 -9.78 17.54
CA PHE A 92 13.13 -9.42 17.17
C PHE A 92 12.99 -7.91 16.98
N PHE A 93 12.67 -7.48 15.76
CA PHE A 93 12.35 -6.09 15.44
C PHE A 93 10.86 -5.91 15.27
N TYR A 94 10.22 -5.15 16.15
CA TYR A 94 8.84 -4.78 15.93
C TYR A 94 8.81 -3.41 15.30
N ILE A 95 8.31 -3.37 14.08
CA ILE A 95 8.23 -2.16 13.28
C ILE A 95 6.79 -1.72 13.26
N HIS A 96 6.57 -0.49 13.68
CA HIS A 96 5.32 0.20 13.44
C HIS A 96 5.61 1.45 12.63
N SER A 97 5.26 1.36 11.36
CA SER A 97 5.48 2.40 10.37
C SER A 97 4.48 2.21 9.23
N ARG A 98 4.34 3.22 8.38
CA ARG A 98 3.61 3.03 7.12
C ARG A 98 4.48 2.23 6.16
N LEU A 99 3.87 1.77 5.07
CA LEU A 99 4.54 0.90 4.10
C LEU A 99 5.82 1.52 3.52
N PRO A 100 5.85 2.81 3.12
CA PRO A 100 7.06 3.41 2.57
C PRO A 100 8.20 3.50 3.58
N GLU A 101 7.92 3.86 4.83
CA GLU A 101 8.95 3.87 5.86
C GLU A 101 9.44 2.44 6.14
N ALA A 102 8.54 1.44 6.19
CA ALA A 102 8.95 0.05 6.38
C ALA A 102 9.90 -0.40 5.26
N PHE A 103 9.58 -0.06 4.01
CA PHE A 103 10.40 -0.34 2.85
C PHE A 103 11.75 0.36 2.91
N ALA A 104 11.77 1.66 3.22
CA ALA A 104 13.01 2.44 3.36
C ALA A 104 13.90 1.92 4.49
N VAL A 105 13.31 1.51 5.63
CA VAL A 105 14.04 0.85 6.71
C VAL A 105 14.64 -0.45 6.20
N GLY A 106 13.88 -1.28 5.49
CA GLY A 106 14.38 -2.52 4.89
C GLY A 106 15.62 -2.29 3.99
N GLN A 107 15.55 -1.31 3.08
CA GLN A 107 16.68 -0.97 2.19
C GLN A 107 17.93 -0.58 2.96
N LYS A 108 17.77 0.24 4.00
CA LYS A 108 18.89 0.67 4.83
C LYS A 108 19.44 -0.46 5.70
N ALA A 109 18.58 -1.37 6.15
CA ALA A 109 18.99 -2.56 6.88
C ALA A 109 19.87 -3.47 6.01
N ALA A 110 19.51 -3.66 4.74
CA ALA A 110 20.34 -4.41 3.80
C ALA A 110 21.76 -3.85 3.68
N ILE A 111 21.93 -2.52 3.60
CA ILE A 111 23.25 -1.87 3.57
C ILE A 111 24.03 -2.12 4.86
N LEU A 112 23.36 -2.01 6.02
CA LEU A 112 23.99 -2.27 7.30
C LEU A 112 24.49 -3.71 7.38
N TRP A 113 23.73 -4.66 6.84
CA TRP A 113 24.06 -6.08 6.84
C TRP A 113 25.14 -6.44 5.83
N ASP A 114 25.13 -5.86 4.63
CA ASP A 114 26.14 -6.11 3.60
C ASP A 114 27.54 -5.65 4.04
N ARG A 115 27.62 -4.56 4.82
CA ARG A 115 28.89 -4.03 5.36
C ARG A 115 29.57 -4.93 6.39
N ASP A 116 28.83 -5.81 7.06
CA ASP A 116 29.35 -6.69 8.11
C ASP A 116 29.80 -8.07 7.56
N VAL A 117 29.54 -8.39 6.28
CA VAL A 117 29.62 -9.78 5.77
C VAL A 117 30.89 -10.11 4.96
N TYR A 118 31.75 -9.15 4.58
CA TYR A 118 33.01 -9.49 3.89
C TYR A 118 34.22 -8.64 4.31
N PRO A 119 35.29 -9.31 4.75
CA PRO A 119 36.50 -9.32 3.95
C PRO A 119 36.98 -10.78 3.75
N GLU A 120 36.86 -11.31 2.52
CA GLU A 120 37.89 -12.13 1.86
C GLU A 120 37.36 -12.78 0.57
N GLU A 121 38.29 -12.92 -0.38
CA GLU A 121 38.07 -13.20 -1.80
C GLU A 121 37.76 -14.69 -2.07
N ASN A 122 36.84 -14.93 -3.01
CA ASN A 122 36.51 -16.22 -3.66
C ASN A 122 35.46 -17.13 -2.99
N TYR A 123 34.21 -16.69 -2.90
CA TYR A 123 33.10 -17.65 -2.92
C TYR A 123 31.96 -17.23 -3.84
N ASP A 124 31.42 -18.23 -4.54
CA ASP A 124 30.17 -18.25 -5.30
C ASP A 124 29.00 -18.16 -4.30
N SER A 125 28.94 -17.02 -3.61
CA SER A 125 28.39 -16.87 -2.27
C SER A 125 26.89 -16.60 -2.25
N SER A 126 26.20 -17.17 -1.26
CA SER A 126 24.87 -16.74 -0.85
C SER A 126 24.86 -15.22 -0.61
N TRP A 127 23.98 -14.51 -1.32
CA TRP A 127 23.95 -13.04 -1.41
C TRP A 127 23.74 -12.30 -0.08
N TYR A 128 23.35 -12.98 1.01
CA TYR A 128 23.16 -12.39 2.33
C TYR A 128 23.45 -13.42 3.44
N ALA A 129 24.72 -13.63 3.79
CA ALA A 129 25.04 -14.42 4.98
C ALA A 129 24.73 -13.58 6.25
N LEU A 130 23.46 -13.51 6.63
CA LEU A 130 23.08 -12.98 7.93
C LEU A 130 23.49 -13.98 9.02
N ASP A 131 24.54 -13.66 9.77
CA ASP A 131 24.99 -14.48 10.91
C ASP A 131 23.97 -14.48 12.06
N ILE A 132 23.13 -13.44 12.14
CA ILE A 132 22.10 -13.28 13.18
C ILE A 132 20.71 -13.69 12.65
N ASP A 133 19.95 -14.47 13.43
CA ASP A 133 18.55 -14.82 13.11
C ASP A 133 17.64 -13.59 13.28
N PHE A 134 17.36 -12.90 12.18
CA PHE A 134 16.58 -11.66 12.17
C PHE A 134 15.10 -11.91 11.90
N ARG A 135 14.27 -11.56 12.90
CA ARG A 135 12.81 -11.70 12.82
C ARG A 135 12.15 -10.33 12.88
N VAL A 136 11.45 -9.97 11.81
CA VAL A 136 10.71 -8.71 11.74
C VAL A 136 9.24 -8.97 12.05
N ARG A 137 8.70 -8.19 12.97
CA ARG A 137 7.31 -8.22 13.41
C ARG A 137 6.63 -6.90 13.05
N SER A 138 5.39 -6.93 12.60
CA SER A 138 4.58 -5.71 12.44
C SER A 138 3.14 -5.94 12.87
N PHE A 139 2.50 -4.88 13.36
CA PHE A 139 1.06 -4.87 13.59
C PHE A 139 0.35 -4.63 12.26
N ALA A 140 -0.59 -5.50 11.90
CA ALA A 140 -1.50 -5.21 10.80
C ALA A 140 -2.92 -5.67 11.12
N ARG A 141 -3.89 -5.01 10.48
CA ARG A 141 -5.30 -5.30 10.64
C ARG A 141 -5.77 -6.21 9.51
N TYR A 142 -6.36 -7.35 9.86
CA TYR A 142 -7.00 -8.27 8.92
C TYR A 142 -8.33 -8.75 9.51
N ASN A 143 -9.39 -8.75 8.70
CA ASN A 143 -10.75 -9.12 9.12
C ASN A 143 -11.19 -8.40 10.41
N ARG A 144 -11.03 -7.07 10.44
CA ARG A 144 -11.29 -6.17 11.58
C ARG A 144 -10.45 -6.43 12.85
N SER A 145 -9.72 -7.53 12.90
CA SER A 145 -8.86 -7.93 14.01
C SER A 145 -7.44 -7.47 13.75
N GLU A 146 -6.81 -6.92 14.77
CA GLU A 146 -5.41 -6.60 14.73
C GLU A 146 -4.57 -7.75 15.26
N ARG A 147 -3.48 -8.06 14.56
CA ARG A 147 -2.54 -9.11 14.93
C ARG A 147 -1.11 -8.67 14.64
N ILE A 148 -0.18 -9.35 15.30
CA ILE A 148 1.25 -9.24 15.02
C ILE A 148 1.59 -10.33 14.01
N TYR A 149 2.27 -9.93 12.95
CA TYR A 149 2.76 -10.82 11.89
C TYR A 149 4.26 -10.81 11.89
N GLU A 150 4.88 -11.96 11.64
CA GLU A 150 6.33 -12.17 11.66
C GLU A 150 6.85 -12.62 10.30
N LEU A 151 8.07 -12.24 9.97
CA LEU A 151 8.89 -12.85 8.91
C LEU A 151 10.32 -13.08 9.42
N ASN A 152 10.87 -14.26 9.13
CA ASN A 152 12.28 -14.57 9.26
C ASN A 152 13.03 -14.19 7.97
N LEU A 153 13.85 -13.14 8.03
CA LEU A 153 14.59 -12.65 6.87
C LEU A 153 15.71 -13.60 6.45
N ARG A 154 16.33 -14.28 7.41
CA ARG A 154 17.38 -15.26 7.14
C ARG A 154 16.83 -16.38 6.28
N GLU A 155 15.64 -16.88 6.61
CA GLU A 155 14.97 -17.88 5.78
C GLU A 155 14.60 -17.33 4.40
N ILE A 156 14.09 -16.10 4.30
CA ILE A 156 13.77 -15.50 3.01
C ILE A 156 15.01 -15.41 2.11
N PHE A 157 16.17 -15.02 2.64
CA PHE A 157 17.38 -14.74 1.85
C PHE A 157 18.26 -15.97 1.60
N ASN A 158 18.30 -16.94 2.51
CA ASN A 158 19.15 -18.13 2.38
C ASN A 158 18.44 -19.35 1.78
N GLY A 159 17.11 -19.31 1.61
CA GLY A 159 16.38 -20.46 1.10
C GLY A 159 16.69 -20.73 -0.38
N TYR A 160 16.97 -21.98 -0.72
CA TYR A 160 17.23 -22.40 -2.09
C TYR A 160 15.98 -22.28 -2.99
N SER A 161 16.19 -21.80 -4.21
CA SER A 161 15.08 -21.59 -5.16
C SER A 161 14.46 -22.90 -5.69
N SER A 162 15.11 -24.06 -5.49
CA SER A 162 14.64 -25.36 -5.96
C SER A 162 13.35 -25.84 -5.28
N GLU A 163 12.97 -25.26 -4.14
CA GLU A 163 11.73 -25.57 -3.41
C GLU A 163 10.53 -24.72 -3.86
N LEU A 164 10.72 -23.78 -4.79
CA LEU A 164 9.70 -22.78 -5.14
C LEU A 164 8.55 -23.31 -6.01
N ASN A 165 8.67 -24.50 -6.60
CA ASN A 165 7.72 -25.00 -7.60
C ASN A 165 6.44 -25.65 -7.01
N SER A 166 6.24 -25.65 -5.68
CA SER A 166 5.15 -26.43 -5.07
C SER A 166 4.32 -25.72 -4.00
N ASP A 167 4.46 -24.41 -3.78
CA ASP A 167 3.57 -23.71 -2.83
C ASP A 167 2.35 -23.16 -3.60
N PRO A 168 1.15 -23.77 -3.51
CA PRO A 168 -0.06 -23.35 -4.24
C PRO A 168 -0.65 -22.03 -3.72
N GLY A 169 0.13 -21.23 -2.99
CA GLY A 169 -0.33 -20.09 -2.21
C GLY A 169 -0.68 -18.84 -3.01
N TYR A 170 -0.17 -18.70 -4.23
CA TYR A 170 -0.52 -17.58 -5.11
C TYR A 170 -1.51 -18.05 -6.18
N ARG A 171 -2.58 -17.28 -6.35
CA ARG A 171 -3.66 -17.59 -7.30
C ARG A 171 -3.30 -17.16 -8.72
N TRP A 172 -2.45 -16.16 -8.87
CA TRP A 172 -2.18 -15.53 -10.15
C TRP A 172 -0.78 -14.91 -10.22
N PHE A 173 -0.06 -15.23 -11.30
CA PHE A 173 1.16 -14.56 -11.73
C PHE A 173 0.98 -14.12 -13.19
N ASP A 174 1.20 -12.84 -13.48
CA ASP A 174 1.14 -12.28 -14.84
C ASP A 174 2.35 -11.38 -15.11
N ASN A 175 2.80 -11.40 -16.37
CA ASN A 175 3.71 -10.38 -16.91
C ASN A 175 2.87 -9.38 -17.69
N ILE A 176 3.19 -8.09 -17.59
CA ILE A 176 2.48 -7.01 -18.26
C ILE A 176 3.50 -6.17 -19.02
N ASP A 177 3.36 -6.12 -20.35
CA ASP A 177 4.16 -5.25 -21.20
C ASP A 177 3.61 -3.82 -21.08
N LEU A 178 4.30 -2.98 -20.30
CA LEU A 178 3.89 -1.58 -20.13
C LEU A 178 4.28 -0.74 -21.35
N LYS A 179 5.19 -1.19 -22.21
CA LYS A 179 5.53 -0.49 -23.47
C LYS A 179 4.35 -0.53 -24.42
N GLU A 180 3.64 -1.66 -24.49
CA GLU A 180 2.40 -1.77 -25.27
C GLU A 180 1.34 -0.78 -24.77
N ILE A 181 1.11 -0.73 -23.45
CA ILE A 181 0.17 0.22 -22.82
C ILE A 181 0.56 1.66 -23.13
N ARG A 182 1.84 1.99 -23.02
CA ARG A 182 2.37 3.34 -23.32
C ARG A 182 2.21 3.69 -24.80
N SER A 183 2.54 2.78 -25.71
CA SER A 183 2.43 2.97 -27.15
C SER A 183 0.98 3.18 -27.58
N TYR A 184 0.04 2.43 -27.00
CA TYR A 184 -1.39 2.61 -27.25
C TYR A 184 -1.92 3.97 -26.78
N ARG A 185 -1.19 4.66 -25.90
CA ARG A 185 -1.55 5.96 -25.31
C ARG A 185 -0.66 7.10 -25.79
N ASP A 186 0.12 6.88 -26.85
CA ASP A 186 1.05 7.87 -27.43
C ASP A 186 2.04 8.47 -26.40
N LEU A 187 2.39 7.70 -25.36
CA LEU A 187 3.37 8.14 -24.36
C LEU A 187 4.79 7.96 -24.89
N ALA A 188 5.66 8.93 -24.58
CA ALA A 188 7.06 8.90 -24.97
C ALA A 188 7.76 7.64 -24.42
N PRO A 189 8.74 7.06 -25.14
CA PRO A 189 9.57 5.99 -24.61
C PRO A 189 10.28 6.41 -23.32
N LEU A 190 10.44 5.47 -22.39
CA LEU A 190 11.11 5.75 -21.13
C LEU A 190 12.61 5.95 -21.32
N LYS A 191 13.17 6.89 -20.57
CA LYS A 191 14.62 7.14 -20.54
C LYS A 191 15.39 6.05 -19.78
N ARG A 192 14.72 5.31 -18.91
CA ARG A 192 15.30 4.28 -18.05
C ARG A 192 14.34 3.08 -17.99
N SER A 193 14.90 1.89 -18.09
CA SER A 193 14.16 0.65 -17.87
C SER A 193 13.97 0.38 -16.37
N GLN A 194 12.73 0.13 -15.96
CA GLN A 194 12.32 -0.07 -14.58
C GLN A 194 11.23 -1.13 -14.50
N LEU A 195 11.31 -1.99 -13.48
CA LEU A 195 10.30 -3.03 -13.24
C LEU A 195 9.28 -2.53 -12.22
N ALA A 196 8.00 -2.55 -12.57
CA ALA A 196 6.93 -2.49 -11.60
C ALA A 196 6.66 -3.89 -11.02
N VAL A 197 6.70 -4.01 -9.69
CA VAL A 197 6.24 -5.21 -8.98
C VAL A 197 4.91 -4.87 -8.33
N ILE A 198 3.85 -5.50 -8.80
CA ILE A 198 2.49 -5.27 -8.34
C ILE A 198 2.06 -6.48 -7.50
N LEU A 199 1.94 -6.30 -6.18
CA LEU A 199 1.51 -7.35 -5.27
C LEU A 199 0.16 -7.01 -4.63
N HIS A 200 -0.84 -7.81 -4.97
CA HIS A 200 -2.18 -7.75 -4.40
C HIS A 200 -2.41 -8.88 -3.38
N ILE A 201 -2.77 -8.49 -2.16
CA ILE A 201 -3.31 -9.38 -1.13
C ILE A 201 -4.83 -9.29 -1.22
N GLU A 202 -5.45 -10.35 -1.74
CA GLU A 202 -6.86 -10.40 -2.10
C GLU A 202 -7.76 -10.44 -0.86
N HIS A 203 -8.38 -9.30 -0.55
CA HIS A 203 -9.41 -9.19 0.48
C HIS A 203 -10.77 -9.68 -0.04
N VAL A 204 -11.74 -9.84 0.88
CA VAL A 204 -13.13 -10.21 0.54
C VAL A 204 -13.79 -9.15 -0.36
N GLU A 205 -13.30 -7.91 -0.32
CA GLU A 205 -13.81 -6.77 -1.08
C GLU A 205 -12.70 -6.25 -2.01
N GLY A 206 -12.97 -6.24 -3.33
CA GLY A 206 -12.05 -5.74 -4.37
C GLY A 206 -11.62 -6.81 -5.38
N SER A 207 -11.68 -6.46 -6.67
CA SER A 207 -11.25 -7.36 -7.75
C SER A 207 -9.73 -7.29 -7.95
N SER A 208 -9.06 -8.45 -7.97
CA SER A 208 -7.64 -8.55 -8.30
C SER A 208 -7.31 -7.94 -9.67
N ARG A 209 -8.21 -8.09 -10.65
CA ARG A 209 -8.09 -7.48 -11.98
C ARG A 209 -8.16 -5.95 -11.90
N ALA A 210 -9.10 -5.40 -11.13
CA ALA A 210 -9.20 -3.94 -10.97
C ALA A 210 -7.95 -3.35 -10.30
N PHE A 211 -7.40 -4.03 -9.28
CA PHE A 211 -6.13 -3.62 -8.65
C PHE A 211 -4.97 -3.70 -9.64
N ARG A 212 -4.83 -4.82 -10.37
CA ARG A 212 -3.83 -5.04 -11.41
C ARG A 212 -3.86 -3.92 -12.44
N ASP A 213 -5.02 -3.69 -13.06
CA ASP A 213 -5.15 -2.75 -14.17
C ASP A 213 -4.88 -1.31 -13.69
N SER A 214 -5.38 -0.95 -12.50
CA SER A 214 -5.13 0.38 -11.91
C SER A 214 -3.65 0.62 -11.63
N ALA A 215 -2.97 -0.36 -11.03
CA ALA A 215 -1.55 -0.30 -10.72
C ALA A 215 -0.66 -0.34 -11.98
N ALA A 216 -1.05 -1.11 -13.00
CA ALA A 216 -0.36 -1.16 -14.28
C ALA A 216 -0.44 0.18 -15.03
N LEU A 217 -1.63 0.78 -15.10
CA LEU A 217 -1.82 2.12 -15.70
C LEU A 217 -1.03 3.20 -14.94
N ALA A 218 -0.98 3.12 -13.61
CA ALA A 218 -0.16 4.02 -12.80
C ALA A 218 1.32 3.85 -13.09
N SER A 219 1.81 2.60 -13.07
CA SER A 219 3.20 2.28 -13.38
C SER A 219 3.60 2.71 -14.80
N ALA A 220 2.67 2.65 -15.76
CA ALA A 220 2.89 3.08 -17.13
C ALA A 220 2.86 4.62 -17.29
N GLY A 221 2.57 5.41 -16.25
CA GLY A 221 2.44 6.87 -16.35
C GLY A 221 1.17 7.34 -17.07
N VAL A 222 0.19 6.46 -17.28
CA VAL A 222 -1.07 6.79 -17.98
C VAL A 222 -2.05 7.49 -17.04
N ALA A 223 -2.22 6.95 -15.84
CA ALA A 223 -3.14 7.49 -14.84
C ALA A 223 -2.72 7.05 -13.45
N ASN A 224 -2.65 7.99 -12.51
CA ASN A 224 -2.21 7.70 -11.14
C ASN A 224 -3.12 6.70 -10.42
N ASN A 225 -4.43 6.69 -10.66
CA ASN A 225 -5.38 5.75 -10.04
C ASN A 225 -5.26 5.62 -8.51
N GLY A 226 -4.93 6.73 -7.83
CA GLY A 226 -4.68 6.77 -6.38
C GLY A 226 -3.23 6.46 -5.98
N TYR A 227 -2.34 6.13 -6.91
CA TYR A 227 -0.90 6.01 -6.65
C TYR A 227 -0.18 7.33 -6.87
N LEU A 228 0.79 7.64 -6.01
CA LEU A 228 1.66 8.81 -6.14
C LEU A 228 2.86 8.50 -7.04
N VAL A 229 2.60 8.33 -8.34
CA VAL A 229 3.61 8.08 -9.37
C VAL A 229 4.13 9.40 -9.92
N THR A 230 5.46 9.55 -9.96
CA THR A 230 6.14 10.64 -10.68
C THR A 230 6.79 10.12 -11.96
N GLY A 231 7.27 10.99 -12.84
CA GLY A 231 7.96 10.57 -14.07
C GLY A 231 9.20 9.69 -13.84
N GLU A 232 9.81 9.76 -12.65
CA GLU A 232 10.94 8.89 -12.27
C GLU A 232 10.51 7.49 -11.77
N ASP A 233 9.21 7.31 -11.57
CA ASP A 233 8.56 6.08 -11.12
C ASP A 233 7.87 5.30 -12.25
N GLU A 234 7.93 5.82 -13.49
CA GLU A 234 7.37 5.13 -14.65
C GLU A 234 8.21 3.90 -15.04
N CYS A 235 7.52 2.81 -15.35
CA CYS A 235 8.09 1.51 -15.67
C CYS A 235 7.77 1.07 -17.10
N ASP A 236 8.67 0.28 -17.69
CA ASP A 236 8.50 -0.31 -19.02
C ASP A 236 8.01 -1.75 -18.97
N GLU A 237 8.10 -2.42 -17.81
CA GLU A 237 7.57 -3.76 -17.59
C GLU A 237 6.91 -3.86 -16.21
N ALA A 238 5.94 -4.77 -16.07
CA ALA A 238 5.38 -5.12 -14.78
C ALA A 238 5.25 -6.63 -14.58
N VAL A 239 5.43 -7.06 -13.33
CA VAL A 239 5.02 -8.39 -12.85
C VAL A 239 3.92 -8.23 -11.81
N PHE A 240 2.87 -9.02 -11.94
CA PHE A 240 1.71 -9.01 -11.07
C PHE A 240 1.58 -10.31 -10.29
N PHE A 241 1.34 -10.19 -8.98
CA PHE A 241 1.07 -11.29 -8.07
C PHE A 241 -0.24 -11.03 -7.34
N SER A 242 -1.10 -12.05 -7.26
CA SER A 242 -2.28 -12.04 -6.39
C SER A 242 -2.25 -13.22 -5.41
N VAL A 243 -2.29 -12.91 -4.12
CA VAL A 243 -2.24 -13.89 -3.03
C VAL A 243 -3.52 -13.79 -2.20
N GLY A 244 -4.15 -14.91 -1.89
CA GLY A 244 -5.37 -14.91 -1.06
C GLY A 244 -5.08 -14.40 0.35
N ALA A 245 -5.77 -13.34 0.82
CA ALA A 245 -5.47 -12.73 2.11
C ALA A 245 -5.58 -13.73 3.28
N LYS A 246 -6.58 -14.60 3.28
CA LYS A 246 -6.77 -15.61 4.34
C LYS A 246 -5.53 -16.49 4.50
N GLN A 247 -5.02 -17.03 3.40
CA GLN A 247 -3.85 -17.90 3.41
C GLN A 247 -2.59 -17.13 3.78
N PHE A 248 -2.40 -15.94 3.20
CA PHE A 248 -1.24 -15.10 3.46
C PHE A 248 -1.13 -14.70 4.94
N PHE A 249 -2.20 -14.17 5.53
CA PHE A 249 -2.21 -13.77 6.93
C PHE A 249 -2.18 -14.95 7.90
N GLN A 250 -2.73 -16.11 7.52
CA GLN A 250 -2.61 -17.33 8.33
C GLN A 250 -1.16 -17.82 8.37
N LYS A 251 -0.48 -17.88 7.23
CA LYS A 251 0.95 -18.25 7.16
C LYS A 251 1.83 -17.25 7.90
N LEU A 252 1.56 -15.94 7.80
CA LEU A 252 2.30 -14.92 8.56
C LEU A 252 2.11 -15.05 10.09
N GLN A 253 0.99 -15.60 10.56
CA GLN A 253 0.77 -15.86 11.99
C GLN A 253 1.50 -17.12 12.46
N ASN A 254 1.64 -18.09 11.57
CA ASN A 254 2.29 -19.36 11.87
C ASN A 254 3.81 -19.33 11.68
N GLY A 255 4.37 -18.26 11.09
CA GLY A 255 5.79 -18.21 10.69
C GLY A 255 6.08 -19.12 9.50
N GLU A 256 5.14 -19.19 8.55
CA GLU A 256 5.20 -20.04 7.34
C GLU A 256 5.08 -19.20 6.06
N ALA A 257 5.16 -17.87 6.15
CA ALA A 257 4.97 -16.95 5.03
C ALA A 257 6.26 -16.71 4.23
N GLU A 258 7.40 -17.11 4.78
CA GLU A 258 8.74 -16.96 4.25
C GLU A 258 8.84 -17.59 2.85
N SER A 259 8.22 -18.76 2.64
CA SER A 259 8.19 -19.42 1.33
C SER A 259 7.48 -18.56 0.27
N ILE A 260 6.34 -17.96 0.62
CA ILE A 260 5.56 -17.11 -0.29
C ILE A 260 6.33 -15.83 -0.60
N VAL A 261 6.85 -15.17 0.43
CA VAL A 261 7.60 -13.91 0.28
C VAL A 261 8.86 -14.16 -0.54
N ARG A 262 9.63 -15.21 -0.22
CA ARG A 262 10.81 -15.64 -0.98
C ARG A 262 10.46 -15.88 -2.44
N ASN A 263 9.37 -16.61 -2.71
CA ASN A 263 8.98 -16.92 -4.08
C ASN A 263 8.67 -15.67 -4.90
N ILE A 264 7.89 -14.73 -4.34
CA ILE A 264 7.55 -13.48 -5.00
C ILE A 264 8.83 -12.71 -5.34
N LEU A 265 9.69 -12.51 -4.34
CA LEU A 265 10.92 -11.73 -4.46
C LEU A 265 11.92 -12.35 -5.46
N HIS A 266 12.13 -13.67 -5.40
CA HIS A 266 12.98 -14.40 -6.34
C HIS A 266 12.42 -14.38 -7.77
N THR A 267 11.10 -14.54 -7.92
CA THR A 267 10.45 -14.47 -9.23
C THR A 267 10.63 -13.10 -9.87
N CYS A 268 10.53 -12.02 -9.07
CA CYS A 268 10.80 -10.66 -9.55
C CYS A 268 12.24 -10.50 -10.05
N GLN A 269 13.24 -11.00 -9.32
CA GLN A 269 14.64 -10.95 -9.76
C GLN A 269 14.91 -11.78 -11.01
N LYS A 270 14.35 -13.01 -11.09
CA LYS A 270 14.47 -13.84 -12.29
C LYS A 270 13.83 -13.17 -13.50
N TYR A 271 12.67 -12.54 -13.33
CA TYR A 271 12.03 -11.75 -14.38
C TYR A 271 12.90 -10.57 -14.80
N SER A 272 13.41 -9.80 -13.83
CA SER A 272 14.31 -8.67 -14.07
C SER A 272 15.55 -9.09 -14.88
N ALA A 273 16.20 -10.20 -14.48
CA ALA A 273 17.34 -10.76 -15.21
C ALA A 273 17.01 -11.14 -16.65
N ARG A 274 15.84 -11.75 -16.86
CA ARG A 274 15.39 -12.16 -18.19
C ARG A 274 15.13 -10.96 -19.11
N VAL A 275 14.52 -9.89 -18.59
CA VAL A 275 14.11 -8.75 -19.44
C VAL A 275 15.22 -7.71 -19.59
N TYR A 276 16.01 -7.47 -18.55
CA TYR A 276 17.05 -6.42 -18.55
C TYR A 276 18.48 -6.97 -18.60
N GLY A 277 18.66 -8.29 -18.59
CA GLY A 277 19.98 -8.93 -18.57
C GLY A 277 20.71 -8.82 -17.22
N ARG A 278 20.05 -8.30 -16.17
CA ARG A 278 20.64 -8.08 -14.84
C ARG A 278 19.60 -8.17 -13.72
N GLN A 279 20.01 -8.60 -12.53
CA GLN A 279 19.12 -8.76 -11.36
C GLN A 279 18.99 -7.51 -10.51
N ASP A 280 19.91 -6.56 -10.64
CA ASP A 280 20.04 -5.34 -9.84
C ASP A 280 19.21 -4.16 -10.39
N ASN A 281 18.28 -4.40 -11.31
CA ASN A 281 17.44 -3.33 -11.85
C ASN A 281 16.50 -2.77 -10.77
N PRO A 282 16.44 -1.44 -10.56
CA PRO A 282 15.54 -0.84 -9.58
C PRO A 282 14.08 -1.19 -9.83
N VAL A 283 13.36 -1.42 -8.73
CA VAL A 283 11.95 -1.82 -8.74
C VAL A 283 11.05 -0.69 -8.22
N ARG A 284 9.85 -0.56 -8.78
CA ARG A 284 8.75 0.19 -8.20
C ARG A 284 7.72 -0.79 -7.65
N LEU A 285 7.60 -0.85 -6.33
CA LEU A 285 6.71 -1.77 -5.63
C LEU A 285 5.34 -1.10 -5.39
N LEU A 286 4.29 -1.67 -5.96
CA LEU A 286 2.89 -1.28 -5.73
C LEU A 286 2.22 -2.42 -4.95
N THR A 287 1.84 -2.17 -3.69
CA THR A 287 1.27 -3.24 -2.88
C THR A 287 0.31 -2.77 -1.79
N ASN A 288 -0.65 -3.63 -1.44
CA ASN A 288 -1.49 -3.53 -0.25
C ASN A 288 -1.08 -4.53 0.86
N ALA A 289 0.10 -5.16 0.74
CA ALA A 289 0.65 -6.07 1.74
C ALA A 289 1.03 -5.31 3.04
N PRO A 290 1.08 -6.00 4.20
CA PRO A 290 1.42 -5.39 5.48
C PRO A 290 2.88 -4.92 5.55
N SER A 291 3.19 -4.02 6.49
CA SER A 291 4.52 -3.41 6.67
C SER A 291 5.66 -4.42 6.81
N VAL A 292 5.42 -5.60 7.41
CA VAL A 292 6.44 -6.67 7.49
C VAL A 292 6.89 -7.16 6.10
N PHE A 293 5.97 -7.25 5.13
CA PHE A 293 6.32 -7.56 3.74
C PHE A 293 7.08 -6.40 3.10
N ALA A 294 6.60 -5.17 3.27
CA ALA A 294 7.26 -3.99 2.70
C ALA A 294 8.70 -3.85 3.20
N PHE A 295 8.95 -4.15 4.48
CA PHE A 295 10.30 -4.23 5.02
C PHE A 295 11.14 -5.31 4.31
N ALA A 296 10.64 -6.54 4.23
CA ALA A 296 11.37 -7.65 3.61
C ALA A 296 11.69 -7.34 2.13
N ALA A 297 10.74 -6.76 1.40
CA ALA A 297 10.92 -6.32 0.02
C ALA A 297 11.96 -5.19 -0.09
N GLY A 298 11.94 -4.22 0.81
CA GLY A 298 12.94 -3.16 0.87
C GLY A 298 14.35 -3.72 1.12
N ALA A 299 14.47 -4.69 2.02
CA ALA A 299 15.74 -5.35 2.30
C ALA A 299 16.24 -6.26 1.17
N TYR A 300 15.34 -6.73 0.30
CA TYR A 300 15.69 -7.65 -0.78
C TYR A 300 15.96 -6.96 -2.12
N PHE A 301 15.19 -5.92 -2.44
CA PHE A 301 15.28 -5.26 -3.75
C PHE A 301 16.50 -4.35 -3.87
N PRO A 302 17.00 -4.14 -5.10
CA PRO A 302 18.19 -3.33 -5.34
C PRO A 302 18.05 -1.89 -4.84
N MET A 303 19.20 -1.24 -4.63
CA MET A 303 19.28 0.18 -4.31
C MET A 303 18.54 1.02 -5.35
N ASN A 304 17.93 2.13 -4.92
CA ASN A 304 17.03 2.99 -5.72
C ASN A 304 15.68 2.34 -6.11
N SER A 305 15.36 1.15 -5.60
CA SER A 305 13.98 0.67 -5.59
C SER A 305 13.12 1.55 -4.68
N LYS A 306 11.81 1.59 -4.91
CA LYS A 306 10.90 2.47 -4.17
C LYS A 306 9.52 1.82 -4.03
N LEU A 307 8.89 1.99 -2.87
CA LEU A 307 7.48 1.67 -2.70
C LEU A 307 6.63 2.86 -3.16
N ILE A 308 5.76 2.63 -4.12
CA ILE A 308 4.82 3.64 -4.60
C ILE A 308 3.61 3.67 -3.68
N ARG A 309 3.40 4.83 -3.06
CA ARG A 309 2.32 5.06 -2.13
C ARG A 309 0.98 4.99 -2.85
N TYR A 310 0.07 4.18 -2.33
CA TYR A 310 -1.35 4.32 -2.60
C TYR A 310 -1.93 5.32 -1.59
N SER A 311 -2.56 6.37 -2.09
CA SER A 311 -3.20 7.41 -1.31
C SER A 311 -4.64 7.57 -1.82
N GLN A 312 -5.60 7.07 -1.05
CA GLN A 312 -7.03 7.36 -1.29
C GLN A 312 -7.36 8.81 -0.97
N ASP A 313 -6.65 9.34 0.03
CA ASP A 313 -6.44 10.76 0.16
C ASP A 313 -5.61 11.13 -1.07
N ARG A 314 -6.24 11.44 -2.20
CA ARG A 314 -5.54 12.28 -3.16
C ARG A 314 -5.07 13.45 -2.31
N ASP A 315 -3.76 13.58 -2.13
CA ASP A 315 -3.16 14.89 -2.18
C ASP A 315 -3.52 15.38 -3.59
N GLY A 316 -4.78 15.77 -3.79
CA GLY A 316 -5.11 16.74 -4.80
C GLY A 316 -4.13 17.89 -4.55
N PRO A 317 -3.75 18.65 -5.60
CA PRO A 317 -2.94 19.85 -5.40
C PRO A 317 -3.45 20.54 -4.15
N GLU A 318 -2.54 20.72 -3.16
CA GLU A 318 -2.85 21.27 -1.83
C GLU A 318 -4.05 22.18 -1.96
N TYR A 319 -5.14 21.86 -1.26
CA TYR A 319 -6.39 22.63 -1.30
C TYR A 319 -6.00 24.10 -1.14
N THR A 320 -5.85 24.78 -2.26
CA THR A 320 -5.44 26.17 -2.25
C THR A 320 -6.71 26.85 -1.79
N GLU A 321 -6.61 27.71 -0.78
CA GLU A 321 -7.75 28.48 -0.25
C GLU A 321 -8.47 29.34 -1.33
N SER A 322 -8.12 29.19 -2.61
CA SER A 322 -8.73 29.81 -3.78
C SER A 322 -9.92 29.05 -4.40
N SER A 323 -10.37 27.91 -3.85
CA SER A 323 -11.62 27.32 -4.34
C SER A 323 -12.82 28.08 -3.75
N ASP A 324 -13.46 28.90 -4.56
CA ASP A 324 -14.62 29.71 -4.12
C ASP A 324 -15.88 28.87 -3.87
N LEU A 325 -15.98 27.68 -4.48
CA LEU A 325 -17.19 26.87 -4.48
C LEU A 325 -16.91 25.37 -4.24
N ILE A 326 -17.88 24.73 -3.60
CA ILE A 326 -18.04 23.28 -3.51
C ILE A 326 -19.22 22.87 -4.38
N ALA A 327 -19.07 21.78 -5.14
CA ALA A 327 -20.17 21.11 -5.83
C ALA A 327 -20.26 19.66 -5.39
N ILE A 328 -21.46 19.17 -5.12
CA ILE A 328 -21.73 17.77 -4.76
C ILE A 328 -22.70 17.22 -5.80
N ILE A 329 -22.29 16.15 -6.47
CA ILE A 329 -23.09 15.40 -7.44
C ILE A 329 -23.48 14.08 -6.79
N ASP A 330 -24.72 13.66 -7.01
CA ASP A 330 -25.24 12.39 -6.49
C ASP A 330 -26.27 11.80 -7.47
N GLY A 331 -26.15 10.51 -7.72
CA GLY A 331 -27.05 9.72 -8.56
C GLY A 331 -28.50 9.78 -8.09
N ASP A 332 -29.40 9.88 -9.04
CA ASP A 332 -30.84 9.88 -8.76
C ASP A 332 -31.40 8.45 -8.81
N ASP A 333 -32.21 8.10 -7.81
CA ASP A 333 -32.95 6.83 -7.72
C ASP A 333 -32.10 5.54 -7.67
N VAL A 334 -30.78 5.64 -7.51
CA VAL A 334 -29.88 4.46 -7.42
C VAL A 334 -30.29 3.53 -6.28
N GLY A 335 -30.51 4.07 -5.08
CA GLY A 335 -30.98 3.29 -3.93
C GLY A 335 -32.35 2.67 -4.15
N ALA A 336 -33.31 3.45 -4.65
CA ALA A 336 -34.68 2.97 -4.87
C ALA A 336 -34.75 1.85 -5.92
N GLN A 337 -33.98 1.94 -7.00
CA GLN A 337 -33.91 0.89 -8.03
C GLN A 337 -33.26 -0.38 -7.48
N THR A 338 -32.15 -0.23 -6.75
CA THR A 338 -31.46 -1.36 -6.12
C THR A 338 -32.36 -2.06 -5.09
N GLU A 339 -33.04 -1.28 -4.23
CA GLU A 339 -33.99 -1.79 -3.24
C GLU A 339 -35.17 -2.51 -3.90
N SER A 340 -35.75 -1.95 -4.97
CA SER A 340 -36.84 -2.59 -5.70
C SER A 340 -36.43 -3.97 -6.23
N SER A 341 -35.25 -4.09 -6.84
CA SER A 341 -34.73 -5.37 -7.33
C SER A 341 -34.52 -6.37 -6.18
N LEU A 342 -33.96 -5.91 -5.05
CA LEU A 342 -33.77 -6.76 -3.87
C LEU A 342 -35.10 -7.23 -3.26
N LEU A 343 -36.12 -6.36 -3.19
CA LEU A 343 -37.47 -6.72 -2.71
C LEU A 343 -38.15 -7.74 -3.63
N SER A 344 -37.90 -7.65 -4.93
CA SER A 344 -38.32 -8.65 -5.92
C SER A 344 -37.46 -9.91 -5.93
N ARG A 345 -36.48 -10.02 -5.03
CA ARG A 345 -35.50 -11.13 -4.93
C ARG A 345 -34.68 -11.33 -6.20
N ASP A 346 -34.51 -10.27 -6.98
CA ASP A 346 -33.70 -10.24 -8.18
C ASP A 346 -32.33 -9.61 -7.87
N LEU A 347 -31.45 -10.45 -7.32
CA LEU A 347 -30.10 -10.02 -6.92
C LEU A 347 -29.23 -9.63 -8.12
N GLU A 348 -29.42 -10.28 -9.28
CA GLU A 348 -28.65 -10.02 -10.48
C GLU A 348 -28.90 -8.60 -10.98
N THR A 349 -30.18 -8.23 -11.16
CA THR A 349 -30.56 -6.87 -11.56
C THR A 349 -30.14 -5.82 -10.53
N ALA A 350 -30.16 -6.14 -9.23
CA ALA A 350 -29.67 -5.22 -8.19
C ALA A 350 -28.15 -4.95 -8.33
N VAL A 351 -27.35 -5.98 -8.60
CA VAL A 351 -25.91 -5.86 -8.84
C VAL A 351 -25.64 -5.12 -10.15
N GLU A 352 -26.40 -5.39 -11.21
CA GLU A 352 -26.29 -4.68 -12.48
C GLU A 352 -26.56 -3.17 -12.33
N TRP A 353 -27.61 -2.78 -11.59
CA TRP A 353 -27.89 -1.37 -11.32
C TRP A 353 -26.80 -0.69 -10.50
N SER A 354 -26.31 -1.34 -9.43
CA SER A 354 -25.23 -0.82 -8.62
C SER A 354 -23.94 -0.60 -9.45
N ASN A 355 -23.58 -1.59 -10.28
CA ASN A 355 -22.43 -1.50 -11.19
C ASN A 355 -22.63 -0.43 -12.25
N LYS A 356 -23.84 -0.28 -12.79
CA LYS A 356 -24.17 0.75 -13.79
C LYS A 356 -24.07 2.15 -13.19
N ALA A 357 -24.54 2.36 -11.96
CA ALA A 357 -24.44 3.64 -11.26
C ALA A 357 -22.97 4.02 -11.01
N ASP A 358 -22.17 3.11 -10.46
CA ASP A 358 -20.74 3.33 -10.22
C ASP A 358 -19.98 3.61 -11.52
N LYS A 359 -20.21 2.83 -12.60
CA LYS A 359 -19.59 3.07 -13.90
C LYS A 359 -19.97 4.42 -14.50
N SER A 360 -21.25 4.80 -14.40
CA SER A 360 -21.76 6.07 -14.95
C SER A 360 -21.19 7.26 -14.20
N LEU A 361 -21.16 7.20 -12.87
CA LEU A 361 -20.55 8.24 -12.05
C LEU A 361 -19.05 8.38 -12.33
N ARG A 362 -18.31 7.26 -12.45
CA ARG A 362 -16.89 7.31 -12.81
C ARG A 362 -16.64 8.02 -14.15
N ASN A 363 -17.50 7.78 -15.14
CA ASN A 363 -17.41 8.47 -16.42
C ASN A 363 -17.67 9.97 -16.27
N ILE A 364 -18.71 10.35 -15.51
CA ILE A 364 -18.99 11.77 -15.21
C ILE A 364 -17.81 12.44 -14.51
N VAL A 365 -17.27 11.80 -13.47
CA VAL A 365 -16.10 12.29 -12.74
C VAL A 365 -14.92 12.49 -13.68
N GLN A 366 -14.62 11.51 -14.55
CA GLN A 366 -13.50 11.58 -15.48
C GLN A 366 -13.64 12.76 -16.45
N LYS A 367 -14.85 13.08 -16.89
CA LYS A 367 -15.12 14.19 -17.82
C LYS A 367 -15.14 15.55 -17.13
N VAL A 368 -15.75 15.64 -15.95
CA VAL A 368 -15.85 16.88 -15.18
C VAL A 368 -14.48 17.39 -14.72
N ILE A 369 -13.53 16.50 -14.40
CA ILE A 369 -12.16 16.91 -14.05
C ILE A 369 -11.33 17.39 -15.24
N GLU A 370 -11.80 17.24 -16.48
CA GLU A 370 -11.17 17.83 -17.68
C GLU A 370 -11.43 19.36 -17.74
N VAL A 371 -12.41 19.87 -16.97
CA VAL A 371 -12.70 21.31 -16.88
C VAL A 371 -11.61 22.02 -16.08
N SER A 372 -10.98 23.03 -16.69
CA SER A 372 -9.88 23.78 -16.07
C SER A 372 -10.29 24.41 -14.73
N GLY A 373 -9.53 24.09 -13.69
CA GLY A 373 -9.76 24.59 -12.32
C GLY A 373 -10.75 23.76 -11.49
N VAL A 374 -11.34 22.70 -12.04
CA VAL A 374 -12.19 21.78 -11.26
C VAL A 374 -11.32 20.68 -10.64
N TYR A 375 -11.53 20.43 -9.36
CA TYR A 375 -10.79 19.43 -8.59
C TYR A 375 -11.76 18.44 -7.96
N LEU A 376 -11.48 17.15 -8.13
CA LEU A 376 -12.21 16.11 -7.41
C LEU A 376 -11.69 16.03 -5.96
N VAL A 377 -12.57 16.30 -4.99
CA VAL A 377 -12.30 16.19 -3.56
C VAL A 377 -12.52 14.77 -3.08
N SER A 378 -13.62 14.13 -3.50
CA SER A 378 -13.99 12.78 -3.09
C SER A 378 -14.94 12.15 -4.11
N SER A 379 -14.90 10.83 -4.26
CA SER A 379 -15.89 10.07 -5.03
C SER A 379 -16.09 8.69 -4.42
N GLY A 380 -17.33 8.22 -4.37
CA GLY A 380 -17.65 6.86 -3.94
C GLY A 380 -19.11 6.53 -4.14
N GLY A 381 -19.38 5.28 -4.55
CA GLY A 381 -20.74 4.83 -4.84
C GLY A 381 -21.36 5.63 -5.98
N ASP A 382 -22.47 6.30 -5.68
CA ASP A 382 -23.23 7.15 -6.60
C ASP A 382 -22.97 8.66 -6.38
N SER A 383 -22.00 9.03 -5.54
CA SER A 383 -21.75 10.42 -5.14
C SER A 383 -20.31 10.88 -5.40
N ALA A 384 -20.15 12.16 -5.75
CA ALA A 384 -18.86 12.81 -5.92
C ALA A 384 -18.88 14.27 -5.43
N ILE A 385 -17.76 14.74 -4.90
CA ILE A 385 -17.56 16.10 -4.37
C ILE A 385 -16.43 16.75 -5.15
N PHE A 386 -16.67 17.98 -5.59
CA PHE A 386 -15.73 18.80 -6.35
C PHE A 386 -15.51 20.15 -5.66
N ALA A 387 -14.32 20.69 -5.86
CA ALA A 387 -13.95 22.05 -5.53
C ALA A 387 -13.61 22.78 -6.83
N LEU A 388 -14.07 24.01 -6.98
CA LEU A 388 -13.85 24.78 -8.21
C LEU A 388 -13.87 26.29 -7.93
N PRO A 389 -13.12 27.09 -8.71
CA PRO A 389 -13.26 28.55 -8.67
C PRO A 389 -14.59 28.95 -9.31
N LYS A 390 -15.12 30.11 -8.91
CA LYS A 390 -16.41 30.59 -9.44
C LYS A 390 -16.41 30.77 -10.96
N SER A 391 -15.24 31.06 -11.56
CA SER A 391 -15.06 31.19 -13.01
C SER A 391 -15.26 29.88 -13.78
N ALA A 392 -15.04 28.71 -13.15
CA ALA A 392 -15.20 27.40 -13.79
C ALA A 392 -16.65 26.88 -13.75
N LEU A 393 -17.51 27.47 -12.91
CA LEU A 393 -18.87 27.00 -12.68
C LEU A 393 -19.73 26.88 -13.96
N PRO A 394 -19.74 27.86 -14.89
CA PRO A 394 -20.57 27.74 -16.10
C PRO A 394 -20.19 26.52 -16.96
N VAL A 395 -18.89 26.31 -17.18
CA VAL A 395 -18.38 25.19 -17.99
C VAL A 395 -18.61 23.86 -17.27
N PHE A 396 -18.44 23.83 -15.95
CA PHE A 396 -18.76 22.66 -15.12
C PHE A 396 -20.22 22.24 -15.27
N LEU A 397 -21.16 23.20 -15.18
CA LEU A 397 -22.59 22.93 -15.29
C LEU A 397 -22.99 22.50 -16.71
N GLU A 398 -22.44 23.14 -17.74
CA GLU A 398 -22.65 22.75 -19.14
C GLU A 398 -22.15 21.32 -19.40
N THR A 399 -20.95 21.00 -18.93
CA THR A 399 -20.37 19.65 -19.04
C THR A 399 -21.27 18.62 -18.34
N LEU A 400 -21.77 18.95 -17.14
CA LEU A 400 -22.65 18.04 -16.40
C LEU A 400 -23.99 17.83 -17.11
N GLU A 401 -24.56 18.89 -17.71
CA GLU A 401 -25.80 18.79 -18.47
C GLU A 401 -25.63 17.94 -19.73
N TYR A 402 -24.56 18.18 -20.49
CA TYR A 402 -24.20 17.35 -21.65
C TYR A 402 -24.08 15.88 -21.26
N LEU A 403 -23.44 15.57 -20.13
CA LEU A 403 -23.27 14.19 -19.66
C LEU A 403 -24.60 13.55 -19.21
N ARG A 404 -25.54 14.32 -18.65
CA ARG A 404 -26.89 13.82 -18.35
C ARG A 404 -27.60 13.39 -19.63
N GLU A 405 -27.50 14.20 -20.68
CA GLU A 405 -28.11 13.92 -21.99
C GLU A 405 -27.43 12.73 -22.69
N GLU A 406 -26.09 12.71 -22.74
CA GLU A 406 -25.31 11.69 -23.44
C GLU A 406 -25.44 10.30 -22.79
N THR A 407 -25.36 10.24 -21.46
CA THR A 407 -25.31 8.94 -20.75
C THR A 407 -26.70 8.41 -20.40
N GLY A 408 -27.71 9.28 -20.36
CA GLY A 408 -29.03 8.96 -19.80
C GLY A 408 -29.01 8.65 -18.30
N PHE A 409 -27.86 8.82 -17.62
CA PHE A 409 -27.74 8.64 -16.18
C PHE A 409 -28.13 9.93 -15.47
N ARG A 410 -29.13 9.84 -14.59
CA ARG A 410 -29.69 10.99 -13.90
C ARG A 410 -28.87 11.30 -12.67
N VAL A 411 -28.39 12.54 -12.58
CA VAL A 411 -27.61 13.04 -11.46
C VAL A 411 -28.09 14.42 -11.03
N SER A 412 -28.30 14.59 -9.73
CA SER A 412 -28.57 15.90 -9.13
C SER A 412 -27.27 16.52 -8.65
N CYS A 413 -27.15 17.85 -8.79
CA CYS A 413 -25.98 18.59 -8.31
C CYS A 413 -26.41 19.75 -7.41
N GLY A 414 -25.75 19.88 -6.27
CA GLY A 414 -25.82 21.06 -5.42
C GLY A 414 -24.48 21.76 -5.36
N TYR A 415 -24.45 23.07 -5.49
CA TYR A 415 -23.22 23.85 -5.30
C TYR A 415 -23.44 25.06 -4.39
N GLY A 416 -22.37 25.53 -3.75
CA GLY A 416 -22.38 26.62 -2.78
C GLY A 416 -20.97 27.03 -2.36
N ALA A 417 -20.84 28.08 -1.54
CA ALA A 417 -19.55 28.60 -1.08
C ALA A 417 -18.82 27.63 -0.15
N ASP A 418 -19.56 26.76 0.54
CA ASP A 418 -19.02 25.72 1.39
C ASP A 418 -19.77 24.39 1.23
N SER A 419 -19.28 23.35 1.91
CA SER A 419 -19.86 22.01 1.85
C SER A 419 -21.28 21.93 2.42
N ARG A 420 -21.64 22.82 3.36
CA ARG A 420 -22.98 22.88 3.93
C ARG A 420 -23.97 23.44 2.91
N GLU A 421 -23.64 24.56 2.28
CA GLU A 421 -24.46 25.17 1.23
C GLU A 421 -24.64 24.22 0.05
N ALA A 422 -23.54 23.63 -0.45
CA ALA A 422 -23.60 22.67 -1.54
C ALA A 422 -24.50 21.46 -1.21
N PHE A 423 -24.43 20.94 0.03
CA PHE A 423 -25.28 19.85 0.46
C PHE A 423 -26.75 20.24 0.58
N VAL A 424 -27.04 21.44 1.10
CA VAL A 424 -28.42 21.97 1.15
C VAL A 424 -28.98 22.11 -0.28
N SER A 425 -28.23 22.73 -1.19
CA SER A 425 -28.60 22.86 -2.60
C SER A 425 -28.83 21.51 -3.27
N LEU A 426 -28.01 20.49 -2.95
CA LEU A 426 -28.20 19.13 -3.46
C LEU A 426 -29.51 18.51 -2.98
N ARG A 427 -29.88 18.73 -1.71
CA ARG A 427 -31.16 18.27 -1.17
C ARG A 427 -32.34 18.96 -1.85
N ILE A 428 -32.21 20.26 -2.15
CA ILE A 428 -33.23 20.97 -2.93
C ILE A 428 -33.32 20.36 -4.33
N ALA A 429 -32.19 20.15 -5.01
CA ALA A 429 -32.16 19.56 -6.36
C ALA A 429 -32.83 18.18 -6.42
N LYS A 430 -32.57 17.32 -5.44
CA LYS A 430 -33.18 15.99 -5.33
C LYS A 430 -34.68 16.04 -5.03
N ASN A 431 -35.16 17.08 -4.37
CA ASN A 431 -36.58 17.25 -4.03
C ASN A 431 -37.37 18.05 -5.09
N SER A 432 -36.69 18.78 -5.97
CA SER A 432 -37.30 19.64 -7.00
C SER A 432 -37.53 18.93 -8.34
N GLY A 433 -37.57 17.61 -8.36
CA GLY A 433 -37.78 16.81 -9.57
C GLY A 433 -36.56 16.02 -10.04
N LYS A 434 -35.40 16.17 -9.38
CA LYS A 434 -34.13 15.48 -9.68
C LYS A 434 -33.55 15.85 -11.04
N ASN A 435 -32.34 15.38 -11.35
CA ASN A 435 -31.64 15.62 -12.60
C ASN A 435 -31.47 17.13 -12.92
N VAL A 436 -31.16 17.92 -11.90
CA VAL A 436 -30.96 19.36 -12.01
C VAL A 436 -29.77 19.79 -11.18
N SER A 437 -29.23 20.96 -11.51
CA SER A 437 -28.17 21.61 -10.74
C SER A 437 -28.73 22.84 -10.03
N ILE A 438 -28.55 22.92 -8.71
CA ILE A 438 -29.02 24.06 -7.89
C ILE A 438 -27.85 24.67 -7.14
N GLY A 439 -27.82 26.01 -7.10
CA GLY A 439 -26.86 26.83 -6.38
C GLY A 439 -27.48 27.54 -5.18
N ALA A 440 -26.66 27.85 -4.18
CA ALA A 440 -27.01 28.73 -3.05
C ALA A 440 -26.90 30.22 -3.41
#